data_AF-A0A7X6WV76-F1
#
_entry.id   AF-A0A7X6WV76-F1
#
_cell.length_a   1.000
_cell.length_b   1.000
_cell.length_c   1.000
_cell.angle_alpha   90.00
_cell.angle_beta   90.00
_cell.angle_gamma   90.00
#
_symmetry.space_group_name_H-M   'P 1'
#
loop_
_entity.id
_entity.type
_entity.pdbx_description
1 polymer ?
#
loop_
_entity_poly.entity_id
_entity_poly.type
_entity_poly.pdbx_seq_one_letter_code
_entity_poly.pdbx_strand_id
1 'polypeptide(L)'
;MQIELTNEQYRQLLELVSLGNGVLGTVGDLSEDQVYEAKSMEGEDMQSYLLGFAGEFDSEDLLKEEMYQEHILPIMMDYEDLVTYDNLSTQLAWRDINREMSEEELNEMVEKYEDQLEEKISAYEDEYRQEFARFGLTHLEVVGGEEEVIEEGETEEAETSAESEAEEVKSEGWVEDTPSEEASEETVEKPTA
;
A
#
# COMPACT_ATOMS: atom_id res chain seq x y z
N MET A 1 15.23 29.77 -11.88
CA MET A 1 16.31 28.77 -11.79
C MET A 1 15.84 27.58 -12.59
N GLN A 2 16.65 27.11 -13.54
CA GLN A 2 16.31 25.98 -14.40
C GLN A 2 17.24 24.84 -13.99
N ILE A 3 16.67 23.68 -13.67
CA ILE A 3 17.42 22.48 -13.27
C ILE A 3 17.45 21.58 -14.50
N GLU A 4 18.65 21.18 -14.93
CA GLU A 4 18.86 20.21 -16.00
C GLU A 4 19.19 18.86 -15.38
N LEU A 5 18.44 17.83 -15.74
CA LEU A 5 18.68 16.46 -15.30
C LEU A 5 19.44 15.68 -16.38
N THR A 6 20.34 14.81 -15.95
CA THR A 6 20.86 13.74 -16.80
C THR A 6 19.87 12.57 -16.84
N ASN A 7 19.98 11.70 -17.85
CA ASN A 7 19.15 10.48 -17.97
C ASN A 7 19.19 9.64 -16.69
N GLU A 8 20.38 9.46 -16.12
CA GLU A 8 20.57 8.71 -14.87
C GLU A 8 19.84 9.36 -13.68
N GLN A 9 19.96 10.68 -13.53
CA GLN A 9 19.29 11.41 -12.44
C GLN A 9 17.77 11.36 -12.59
N TYR A 10 17.25 11.43 -13.81
CA TYR A 10 15.83 11.33 -14.07
C TYR A 10 15.29 9.93 -13.75
N ARG A 11 16.03 8.88 -14.12
CA ARG A 11 15.70 7.50 -13.75
C ARG A 11 15.64 7.32 -12.23
N GLN A 12 16.68 7.78 -11.52
CA GLN A 12 16.72 7.74 -10.06
C GLN A 12 15.57 8.53 -9.42
N LEU A 13 15.21 9.69 -9.98
CA LEU A 13 14.07 10.47 -9.53
C LEU A 13 12.76 9.67 -9.67
N LEU A 14 12.53 9.02 -10.82
CA LEU A 14 11.35 8.19 -11.03
C LEU A 14 11.28 7.01 -10.08
N GLU A 15 12.39 6.32 -9.84
CA GLU A 15 12.46 5.21 -8.88
C GLU A 15 12.10 5.68 -7.46
N LEU A 16 12.66 6.82 -7.02
CA LEU A 16 12.37 7.40 -5.70
C LEU A 16 10.91 7.85 -5.56
N VAL A 17 10.35 8.47 -6.60
CA VAL A 17 8.93 8.86 -6.62
C VAL A 17 8.04 7.62 -6.58
N SER A 18 8.39 6.57 -7.33
CA SER A 18 7.64 5.32 -7.34
C SER A 18 7.65 4.62 -5.97
N LEU A 19 8.82 4.54 -5.32
CA LEU A 19 8.94 4.02 -3.95
C LEU A 19 8.11 4.84 -2.95
N GLY A 20 8.22 6.16 -3.00
CA GLY A 20 7.47 7.05 -2.13
C GLY A 20 5.96 6.93 -2.32
N ASN A 21 5.51 6.87 -3.57
CA ASN A 21 4.10 6.68 -3.89
C ASN A 21 3.60 5.30 -3.43
N GLY A 22 4.37 4.23 -3.64
CA GLY A 22 4.02 2.89 -3.16
C GLY A 22 3.85 2.82 -1.64
N VAL A 23 4.74 3.47 -0.88
CA VAL A 23 4.61 3.56 0.58
C VAL A 23 3.36 4.34 0.98
N LEU A 24 3.10 5.50 0.35
CA LEU A 24 1.92 6.32 0.65
C LEU A 24 0.62 5.59 0.31
N GLY A 25 0.57 4.85 -0.80
CA GLY A 25 -0.57 4.02 -1.18
C GLY A 25 -0.82 2.92 -0.16
N THR A 26 0.23 2.17 0.20
CA THR A 26 0.13 1.09 1.20
C THR A 26 -0.36 1.61 2.56
N VAL A 27 0.19 2.73 3.03
CA VAL A 27 -0.27 3.35 4.29
C VAL A 27 -1.68 3.90 4.14
N GLY A 28 -2.02 4.51 3.00
CA GLY A 28 -3.37 5.02 2.72
C GLY A 28 -4.43 3.92 2.75
N ASP A 29 -4.14 2.75 2.20
CA ASP A 29 -5.05 1.61 2.17
C ASP A 29 -5.30 1.01 3.56
N LEU A 30 -4.28 1.03 4.42
CA LEU A 30 -4.31 0.42 5.76
C LEU A 30 -4.73 1.39 6.88
N SER A 31 -4.65 2.69 6.63
CA SER A 31 -4.88 3.74 7.62
C SER A 31 -6.32 4.28 7.54
N GLU A 32 -6.91 4.59 8.69
CA GLU A 32 -8.17 5.36 8.76
C GLU A 32 -7.95 6.86 8.46
N ASP A 33 -6.71 7.33 8.48
CA ASP A 33 -6.35 8.71 8.18
C ASP A 33 -6.26 8.95 6.66
N GLN A 34 -7.23 9.69 6.14
CA GLN A 34 -7.34 10.08 4.73
C GLN A 34 -6.20 10.98 4.23
N VAL A 35 -5.35 11.51 5.12
CA VAL A 35 -4.19 12.32 4.70
C VAL A 35 -3.23 11.53 3.82
N TYR A 36 -3.06 10.23 4.06
CA TYR A 36 -2.15 9.40 3.28
C TYR A 36 -2.72 9.03 1.91
N GLU A 37 -4.03 8.74 1.85
CA GLU A 37 -4.75 8.52 0.59
C GLU A 37 -4.64 9.75 -0.32
N ALA A 38 -4.92 10.94 0.22
CA ALA A 38 -4.81 12.19 -0.55
C ALA A 38 -3.38 12.43 -1.06
N LYS A 39 -2.36 12.17 -0.22
CA LYS A 39 -0.96 12.28 -0.62
C LYS A 39 -0.54 11.24 -1.65
N SER A 40 -1.09 10.03 -1.60
CA SER A 40 -0.84 9.01 -2.61
C SER A 40 -1.39 9.43 -3.96
N MET A 41 -2.59 10.05 -4.00
CA MET A 41 -3.14 10.59 -5.26
C MET A 41 -2.26 11.71 -5.84
N GLU A 42 -1.76 12.63 -4.99
CA GLU A 42 -0.80 13.66 -5.44
C GLU A 42 0.52 13.03 -5.95
N GLY A 43 0.97 11.94 -5.31
CA GLY A 43 2.13 11.17 -5.73
C GLY A 43 1.94 10.48 -7.07
N GLU A 44 0.77 9.88 -7.30
CA GLU A 44 0.38 9.25 -8.56
C GLU A 44 0.30 10.25 -9.71
N ASP A 45 -0.29 11.42 -9.48
CA ASP A 45 -0.33 12.52 -10.45
C ASP A 45 1.10 12.97 -10.81
N MET A 46 1.97 13.14 -9.81
CA MET A 46 3.36 13.53 -10.02
C MET A 46 4.14 12.46 -10.77
N GLN A 47 3.98 11.19 -10.40
CA GLN A 47 4.62 10.05 -11.06
C GLN A 47 4.18 9.96 -12.52
N SER A 48 2.87 10.07 -12.79
CA SER A 48 2.29 10.06 -14.13
C SER A 48 2.81 11.21 -14.99
N TYR A 49 2.88 12.42 -14.42
CA TYR A 49 3.47 13.57 -15.09
C TYR A 49 4.93 13.33 -15.46
N LEU A 50 5.74 12.82 -14.52
CA LEU A 50 7.14 12.52 -14.76
C LEU A 50 7.28 11.47 -15.86
N LEU A 51 6.56 10.34 -15.78
CA LEU A 51 6.59 9.26 -16.78
C LEU A 51 6.27 9.74 -18.20
N GLY A 52 5.48 10.81 -18.35
CA GLY A 52 5.22 11.45 -19.65
C GLY A 52 6.49 11.94 -20.37
N PHE A 53 7.59 12.18 -19.65
CA PHE A 53 8.89 12.58 -20.20
C PHE A 53 9.87 11.43 -20.36
N ALA A 54 9.49 10.18 -20.07
CA ALA A 54 10.43 9.06 -20.01
C ALA A 54 11.20 8.83 -21.32
N GLY A 55 10.56 9.09 -22.47
CA GLY A 55 11.19 9.02 -23.79
C GLY A 55 12.29 10.06 -24.03
N GLU A 56 12.22 11.23 -23.38
CA GLU A 56 13.25 12.26 -23.49
C GLU A 56 14.54 11.91 -22.72
N PHE A 57 14.44 10.95 -21.79
CA PHE A 57 15.53 10.53 -20.91
C PHE A 57 15.94 9.06 -21.12
N ASP A 58 15.60 8.46 -22.26
CA ASP A 58 15.90 7.05 -22.58
C ASP A 58 15.43 6.07 -21.47
N SER A 59 14.30 6.36 -20.82
CA SER A 59 13.80 5.65 -19.63
C SER A 59 12.42 5.00 -19.87
N GLU A 60 12.09 4.72 -21.13
CA GLU A 60 10.81 4.14 -21.56
C GLU A 60 10.58 2.72 -21.00
N ASP A 61 11.66 2.04 -20.62
CA ASP A 61 11.60 0.74 -19.95
C ASP A 61 10.93 0.84 -18.57
N LEU A 62 10.88 2.03 -17.96
CA LEU A 62 10.18 2.27 -16.69
C LEU A 62 8.66 2.35 -16.83
N LEU A 63 8.13 2.48 -18.06
CA LEU A 63 6.68 2.46 -18.32
C LEU A 63 6.09 1.05 -18.25
N LYS A 64 6.95 0.03 -18.18
CA LYS A 64 6.55 -1.36 -18.09
C LYS A 64 6.02 -1.67 -16.71
N GLU A 65 4.89 -2.35 -16.65
CA GLU A 65 4.29 -2.81 -15.38
C GLU A 65 5.26 -3.72 -14.61
N GLU A 66 6.08 -4.48 -15.33
CA GLU A 66 7.12 -5.33 -14.75
C GLU A 66 8.16 -4.54 -13.94
N MET A 67 8.41 -3.26 -14.25
CA MET A 67 9.38 -2.44 -13.49
C MET A 67 8.95 -2.31 -12.03
N TYR A 68 7.66 -2.07 -11.78
CA TYR A 68 7.16 -1.98 -10.41
C TYR A 68 7.33 -3.31 -9.67
N GLN A 69 6.93 -4.43 -10.30
CA GLN A 69 6.97 -5.74 -9.68
C GLN A 69 8.39 -6.29 -9.48
N GLU A 70 9.30 -6.02 -10.42
CA GLU A 70 10.65 -6.59 -10.39
C GLU A 70 11.66 -5.70 -9.64
N HIS A 71 11.40 -4.40 -9.49
CA HIS A 71 12.40 -3.46 -8.92
C HIS A 71 11.88 -2.68 -7.72
N ILE A 72 10.67 -2.11 -7.79
CA ILE A 72 10.14 -1.28 -6.69
C ILE A 72 9.61 -2.16 -5.56
N LEU A 73 8.74 -3.11 -5.88
CA LEU A 73 8.10 -3.99 -4.90
C LEU A 73 9.12 -4.80 -4.08
N PRO A 74 10.19 -5.40 -4.65
CA PRO A 74 11.16 -6.14 -3.85
C PRO A 74 11.90 -5.25 -2.84
N ILE A 75 12.24 -4.02 -3.21
CA ILE A 75 12.87 -3.06 -2.28
C ILE A 75 11.91 -2.74 -1.12
N MET A 76 10.63 -2.54 -1.42
CA MET A 76 9.61 -2.29 -0.40
C MET A 76 9.44 -3.49 0.53
N MET A 77 9.37 -4.71 -0.02
CA MET A 77 9.24 -5.94 0.77
C MET A 77 10.45 -6.16 1.68
N ASP A 78 11.67 -5.99 1.15
CA ASP A 78 12.90 -6.12 1.95
C ASP A 78 12.92 -5.09 3.10
N TYR A 79 12.48 -3.86 2.84
CA TYR A 79 12.35 -2.83 3.88
C TYR A 79 11.27 -3.18 4.91
N GLU A 80 10.11 -3.66 4.47
CA GLU A 80 9.00 -4.05 5.33
C GLU A 80 9.39 -5.21 6.25
N ASP A 81 10.07 -6.23 5.73
CA ASP A 81 10.59 -7.34 6.53
C ASP A 81 11.57 -6.85 7.61
N LEU A 82 12.50 -5.97 7.23
CA LEU A 82 13.47 -5.38 8.17
C LEU A 82 12.78 -4.61 9.29
N VAL A 83 11.86 -3.71 8.96
CA VAL A 83 11.12 -2.90 9.94
C VAL A 83 10.22 -3.78 10.81
N THR A 84 9.60 -4.79 10.22
CA THR A 84 8.74 -5.74 10.94
C THR A 84 9.55 -6.52 11.98
N TYR A 85 10.70 -7.07 11.59
CA TYR A 85 11.55 -7.84 12.50
C TYR A 85 12.18 -6.97 13.59
N ASP A 86 12.57 -5.74 13.27
CA ASP A 86 13.08 -4.79 14.27
C ASP A 86 12.02 -4.47 15.32
N ASN A 87 10.82 -4.08 14.88
CA ASN A 87 9.70 -3.78 15.78
C ASN A 87 9.28 -4.99 16.63
N LEU A 88 9.22 -6.19 16.04
CA LEU A 88 8.91 -7.42 16.78
C LEU A 88 9.98 -7.74 17.80
N SER A 89 11.26 -7.56 17.47
CA SER A 89 12.38 -7.81 18.38
C SER A 89 12.26 -6.93 19.63
N THR A 90 12.02 -5.63 19.46
CA THR A 90 11.79 -4.70 20.57
C THR A 90 10.58 -5.11 21.40
N GLN A 91 9.44 -5.40 20.78
CA GLN A 91 8.23 -5.78 21.52
C GLN A 91 8.40 -7.08 22.32
N LEU A 92 9.07 -8.08 21.74
CA LEU A 92 9.33 -9.35 22.41
C LEU A 92 10.36 -9.23 23.54
N ALA A 93 11.39 -8.39 23.35
CA ALA A 93 12.35 -8.06 24.40
C ALA A 93 11.65 -7.45 25.63
N TRP A 94 10.80 -6.45 25.41
CA TRP A 94 10.01 -5.84 26.49
C TRP A 94 9.06 -6.82 27.16
N ARG A 95 8.37 -7.67 26.36
CA ARG A 95 7.48 -8.71 26.88
C ARG A 95 8.22 -9.64 27.85
N ASP A 96 9.42 -10.09 27.50
CA ASP A 96 10.14 -11.06 28.31
C ASP A 96 10.83 -10.43 29.51
N ILE A 97 11.33 -9.19 29.40
CA ILE A 97 11.77 -8.42 30.57
C ILE A 97 10.63 -8.27 31.59
N ASN A 98 9.42 -7.94 31.13
CA ASN A 98 8.24 -7.82 31.99
C ASN A 98 7.77 -9.16 32.58
N ARG A 99 8.19 -10.30 32.04
CA ARG A 99 7.93 -11.64 32.60
C ARG A 99 8.97 -12.03 33.64
N GLU A 100 10.20 -11.59 33.48
CA GLU A 100 11.31 -11.90 34.38
C GLU A 100 11.35 -10.99 35.60
N MET A 101 10.90 -9.74 35.46
CA MET A 101 11.00 -8.72 36.50
C MET A 101 9.61 -8.31 36.99
N SER A 102 9.50 -8.10 38.29
CA SER A 102 8.35 -7.41 38.85
C SER A 102 8.35 -5.93 38.43
N GLU A 103 7.17 -5.32 38.41
CA GLU A 103 7.01 -3.89 38.11
C GLU A 103 7.84 -3.00 39.05
N GLU A 104 8.02 -3.42 40.31
CA GLU A 104 8.84 -2.72 41.31
C GLU A 104 10.34 -2.77 40.98
N GLU A 105 10.85 -3.93 40.55
CA GLU A 105 12.25 -4.10 40.12
C GLU A 105 12.54 -3.32 38.83
N LEU A 106 11.58 -3.29 37.91
CA LEU A 106 11.70 -2.54 36.66
C LEU A 106 11.76 -1.03 36.95
N ASN A 107 10.84 -0.51 37.77
CA ASN A 107 10.83 0.90 38.15
C ASN A 107 12.11 1.30 38.90
N GLU A 108 12.63 0.43 39.78
CA GLU A 108 13.90 0.69 40.46
C GLU A 108 15.10 0.72 39.48
N MET A 109 15.10 -0.14 38.46
CA MET A 109 16.13 -0.11 37.40
C MET A 109 16.03 1.14 36.54
N VAL A 110 14.83 1.56 36.14
CA VAL A 110 14.63 2.81 35.38
C VAL A 110 15.18 4.02 36.17
N GLU A 111 14.89 4.10 37.47
CA GLU A 111 15.28 5.26 38.29
C GLU A 111 16.76 5.31 38.64
N LYS A 112 17.45 4.16 38.73
CA LYS A 112 18.81 4.09 39.27
C LYS A 112 19.87 3.64 38.28
N TYR A 113 19.47 2.92 37.23
CA TYR A 113 20.37 2.18 36.34
C TYR A 113 19.84 2.16 34.91
N GLU A 114 19.46 3.32 34.38
CA GLU A 114 18.95 3.49 33.00
C GLU A 114 19.84 2.78 31.96
N ASP A 115 21.17 2.99 32.02
CA ASP A 115 22.14 2.33 31.13
C ASP A 115 22.08 0.78 31.23
N GLN A 116 21.84 0.23 32.42
CA GLN A 116 21.76 -1.24 32.59
C GLN A 116 20.45 -1.81 32.06
N LEU A 117 19.37 -1.02 32.11
CA LEU A 117 18.11 -1.39 31.50
C LEU A 117 18.24 -1.38 29.97
N GLU A 118 18.86 -0.35 29.41
CA GLU A 118 19.13 -0.27 27.97
C GLU A 118 20.02 -1.44 27.49
N GLU A 119 21.11 -1.74 28.20
CA GLU A 119 21.96 -2.90 27.89
C GLU A 119 21.18 -4.22 27.96
N LYS A 120 20.31 -4.39 28.96
CA LYS A 120 19.50 -5.61 29.11
C LYS A 120 18.48 -5.74 27.98
N ILE A 121 17.77 -4.67 27.62
CA ILE A 121 16.83 -4.65 26.49
C ILE A 121 17.57 -4.95 25.19
N SER A 122 18.69 -4.28 24.95
CA SER A 122 19.49 -4.46 23.74
C SER A 122 19.95 -5.91 23.58
N ALA A 123 20.33 -6.58 24.68
CA ALA A 123 20.71 -8.00 24.62
C ALA A 123 19.56 -8.90 24.16
N TYR A 124 18.34 -8.69 24.68
CA TYR A 124 17.15 -9.42 24.23
C TYR A 124 16.80 -9.11 22.77
N GLU A 125 16.85 -7.83 22.39
CA GLU A 125 16.60 -7.42 21.01
C GLU A 125 17.58 -8.06 20.04
N ASP A 126 18.86 -8.11 20.38
CA ASP A 126 19.91 -8.74 19.55
C ASP A 126 19.68 -10.24 19.39
N GLU A 127 19.21 -10.94 20.43
CA GLU A 127 18.82 -12.35 20.34
C GLU A 127 17.65 -12.54 19.37
N TYR A 128 16.60 -11.72 19.48
CA TYR A 128 15.45 -11.78 18.59
C TYR A 128 15.78 -11.41 17.14
N ARG A 129 16.59 -10.36 16.92
CA ARG A 129 17.05 -9.97 15.58
C ARG A 129 17.82 -11.10 14.92
N GLN A 130 18.69 -11.79 15.66
CA GLN A 130 19.43 -12.96 15.14
C GLN A 130 18.50 -14.12 14.81
N GLU A 131 17.47 -14.36 15.62
CA GLU A 131 16.49 -15.41 15.38
C GLU A 131 15.69 -15.14 14.10
N PHE A 132 15.14 -13.93 13.95
CA PHE A 132 14.39 -13.52 12.76
C PHE A 132 15.26 -13.52 11.50
N ALA A 133 16.52 -13.04 11.59
CA ALA A 133 17.45 -13.08 10.46
C ALA A 133 17.74 -14.51 9.96
N ARG A 134 17.64 -15.52 10.84
CA ARG A 134 17.95 -16.91 10.51
C ARG A 134 16.73 -17.73 10.12
N PHE A 135 15.60 -17.51 10.76
CA PHE A 135 14.42 -18.38 10.65
C PHE A 135 13.15 -17.65 10.19
N GLY A 136 13.20 -16.32 10.02
CA GLY A 136 12.02 -15.51 9.80
C GLY A 136 11.00 -15.74 10.92
N LEU A 137 9.73 -15.88 10.56
CA LEU A 137 8.63 -16.09 11.51
C LEU A 137 8.40 -17.57 11.86
N THR A 138 9.22 -18.52 11.38
CA THR A 138 8.95 -19.96 11.50
C THR A 138 8.88 -20.47 12.94
N HIS A 139 9.58 -19.80 13.87
CA HIS A 139 9.57 -20.14 15.30
C HIS A 139 8.66 -19.24 16.13
N LEU A 140 7.93 -18.31 15.50
CA LEU A 140 6.97 -17.46 16.20
C LEU A 140 5.64 -18.21 16.39
N GLU A 141 5.23 -18.38 17.64
CA GLU A 141 3.97 -19.05 17.99
C GLU A 141 2.94 -18.07 18.54
N VAL A 142 1.70 -18.17 18.06
CA VAL A 142 0.55 -17.44 18.61
C VAL A 142 -0.08 -18.28 19.72
N VAL A 143 -0.15 -17.72 20.93
CA VAL A 143 -0.76 -18.40 22.08
C VAL A 143 -2.19 -17.87 22.24
N GLY A 144 -3.20 -18.73 22.03
CA GLY A 144 -4.59 -18.45 22.42
C GLY A 144 -5.59 -18.09 21.31
N GLY A 145 -5.32 -18.42 20.04
CA GLY A 145 -6.35 -18.37 19.00
C GLY A 145 -7.37 -19.49 19.19
N GLU A 146 -8.58 -19.17 19.65
CA GLU A 146 -9.71 -20.08 19.51
C GLU A 146 -10.02 -20.20 18.02
N GLU A 147 -9.94 -21.42 17.48
CA GLU A 147 -10.33 -21.73 16.11
C GLU A 147 -11.87 -21.59 16.04
N GLU A 148 -12.38 -20.39 15.75
CA GLU A 148 -13.79 -20.25 15.35
C GLU A 148 -13.95 -20.95 14.01
N VAL A 149 -14.36 -22.21 14.07
CA VAL A 149 -14.90 -22.94 12.92
C VAL A 149 -16.17 -22.21 12.52
N ILE A 150 -16.09 -21.39 11.48
CA ILE A 150 -17.26 -20.89 10.79
C ILE A 150 -17.90 -22.10 10.12
N GLU A 151 -18.92 -22.69 10.76
CA GLU A 151 -19.82 -23.62 10.08
C GLU A 151 -20.49 -22.83 8.95
N GLU A 152 -20.16 -23.16 7.69
CA GLU A 152 -20.90 -22.70 6.52
C GLU A 152 -22.36 -23.15 6.68
N GLY A 153 -23.20 -22.25 7.16
CA GLY A 153 -24.63 -22.44 7.22
C GLY A 153 -25.17 -22.67 5.81
N GLU A 154 -25.76 -23.84 5.60
CA GLU A 154 -26.47 -24.25 4.41
C GLU A 154 -27.38 -23.12 3.91
N THR A 155 -27.11 -22.61 2.71
CA THR A 155 -28.04 -21.74 2.00
C THR A 155 -29.23 -22.59 1.55
N GLU A 156 -30.31 -22.58 2.33
CA GLU A 156 -31.63 -23.02 1.85
C GLU A 156 -32.07 -22.07 0.73
N GLU A 157 -32.07 -22.59 -0.51
CA GLU A 157 -32.72 -21.97 -1.65
C GLU A 157 -34.23 -21.86 -1.39
N ALA A 158 -34.70 -20.64 -1.11
CA ALA A 158 -36.12 -20.34 -1.16
C ALA A 158 -36.54 -20.01 -2.60
N GLU A 159 -36.80 -21.06 -3.40
CA GLU A 159 -37.65 -20.95 -4.58
C GLU A 159 -39.08 -20.66 -4.14
N THR A 160 -39.63 -19.49 -4.44
CA THR A 160 -41.09 -19.31 -4.51
C THR A 160 -41.50 -18.59 -5.79
N SER A 161 -42.03 -19.42 -6.69
CA SER A 161 -42.85 -19.13 -7.86
C SER A 161 -43.94 -18.08 -7.64
N ALA A 162 -44.04 -17.12 -8.58
CA ALA A 162 -45.29 -16.43 -8.90
C ALA A 162 -45.33 -16.03 -10.39
N GLU A 163 -45.68 -16.98 -11.26
CA GLU A 163 -46.59 -16.73 -12.39
C GLU A 163 -47.92 -16.21 -11.82
N SER A 164 -48.75 -15.36 -12.41
CA SER A 164 -48.94 -14.85 -13.77
C SER A 164 -50.00 -13.74 -13.64
N GLU A 165 -49.91 -12.65 -14.40
CA GLU A 165 -51.10 -11.97 -14.93
C GLU A 165 -50.66 -11.04 -16.07
N ALA A 166 -50.82 -11.55 -17.29
CA ALA A 166 -50.76 -10.78 -18.52
C ALA A 166 -52.19 -10.39 -18.88
N GLU A 167 -52.47 -9.09 -18.99
CA GLU A 167 -53.56 -8.59 -19.81
C GLU A 167 -52.99 -7.62 -20.87
N GLU A 168 -53.08 -8.07 -22.12
CA GLU A 168 -53.02 -7.31 -23.37
C GLU A 168 -53.88 -6.04 -23.33
N VAL A 169 -53.37 -4.89 -23.81
CA VAL A 169 -54.07 -4.03 -24.79
C VAL A 169 -53.06 -3.15 -25.59
N LYS A 170 -52.85 -3.54 -26.86
CA LYS A 170 -52.81 -2.77 -28.13
C LYS A 170 -51.94 -1.50 -28.31
N SER A 171 -50.92 -1.69 -29.15
CA SER A 171 -50.62 -0.99 -30.42
C SER A 171 -51.17 0.42 -30.69
N GLU A 172 -50.25 1.38 -30.86
CA GLU A 172 -50.23 2.54 -31.78
C GLU A 172 -48.89 3.24 -31.47
N GLY A 173 -47.86 3.32 -32.32
CA GLY A 173 -47.78 3.97 -33.64
C GLY A 173 -46.60 4.96 -33.60
N TRP A 174 -45.56 4.72 -34.42
CA TRP A 174 -44.57 5.63 -35.06
C TRP A 174 -44.36 7.05 -34.48
N VAL A 175 -43.14 7.58 -34.32
CA VAL A 175 -42.19 8.03 -35.35
C VAL A 175 -40.82 8.36 -34.70
N GLU A 176 -39.73 8.02 -35.37
CA GLU A 176 -38.36 8.49 -35.11
C GLU A 176 -38.20 9.96 -35.49
N ASP A 177 -37.55 10.77 -34.65
CA ASP A 177 -36.99 12.06 -35.11
C ASP A 177 -35.67 12.35 -34.37
N THR A 178 -34.57 12.07 -35.04
CA THR A 178 -33.25 12.69 -34.82
C THR A 178 -33.20 14.03 -35.55
N PRO A 179 -32.68 15.12 -34.95
CA PRO A 179 -32.18 16.25 -35.72
C PRO A 179 -30.67 16.18 -35.90
N SER A 180 -30.27 16.46 -37.14
CA SER A 180 -28.94 16.52 -37.72
C SER A 180 -28.11 17.74 -37.28
N GLU A 181 -26.79 17.56 -37.44
CA GLU A 181 -25.74 18.54 -37.80
C GLU A 181 -26.15 20.02 -37.97
N GLU A 182 -25.45 20.90 -37.24
CA GLU A 182 -24.89 22.11 -37.86
C GLU A 182 -23.43 22.28 -37.42
N ALA A 183 -22.60 22.48 -38.45
CA ALA A 183 -21.19 22.78 -38.38
C ALA A 183 -20.96 24.26 -38.06
N SER A 184 -19.94 24.56 -37.25
CA SER A 184 -19.31 25.87 -37.24
C SER A 184 -17.79 25.68 -37.27
N GLU A 185 -17.21 26.04 -38.41
CA GLU A 185 -15.78 26.22 -38.63
C GLU A 185 -15.25 27.35 -37.73
N GLU A 186 -14.26 27.06 -36.90
CA GLU A 186 -13.42 28.10 -36.29
C GLU A 186 -11.95 27.79 -36.62
N THR A 187 -11.42 28.61 -37.52
CA THR A 187 -10.01 28.63 -37.94
C THR A 187 -9.13 29.15 -36.81
N VAL A 188 -8.24 28.30 -36.27
CA VAL A 188 -7.15 28.74 -35.39
C VAL A 188 -5.84 28.71 -36.18
N GLU A 189 -5.30 29.90 -36.43
CA GLU A 189 -3.97 30.11 -37.01
C GLU A 189 -2.87 29.60 -36.05
N LYS A 190 -1.93 28.83 -36.61
CA LYS A 190 -0.62 28.55 -36.00
C LYS A 190 0.29 29.79 -36.14
N PRO A 191 1.10 30.13 -35.14
CA PRO A 191 2.33 30.88 -35.38
C PRO A 191 3.51 29.92 -35.52
N THR A 192 4.12 29.92 -36.70
CA THR A 192 5.54 29.57 -36.90
C THR A 192 6.40 30.80 -36.63
N ALA A 193 7.29 30.69 -35.64
CA ALA A 193 8.71 31.05 -35.68
C ALA A 193 9.33 30.81 -34.30
#